data_AF-A0A6J5DQF7-F1
#
_entry.id   AF-A0A6J5DQF7-F1
#
_cell.length_a   1.000
_cell.length_b   1.000
_cell.length_c   1.000
_cell.angle_alpha   90.00
_cell.angle_beta   90.00
_cell.angle_gamma   90.00
#
_symmetry.space_group_name_H-M   'P 1'
#
loop_
_entity.id
_entity.type
_entity.pdbx_description
1 polymer ?
#
loop_
_entity_poly.entity_id
_entity_poly.type
_entity_poly.pdbx_seq_one_letter_code
_entity_poly.pdbx_strand_id
1 'polypeptide(L)'
;MNRKEARTRIAVLMSAGTRKADVLADLSGQGLKERVLAGLIASRPDPERCRKNKVHVRILVAIGIVQLANSLMLAYDYATAADGIGVSGALGAGLAVLLLTLTVMLSLLFIWGFATHRVGAYHAFILLALLQLPRTVAALGRDPSSALPSLVVTVLLVGYVWFVRNRMFPDYGWFTPRKVAGRYAFVEHA
;
A
#
# COMPACT_ATOMS: atom_id res chain seq x y z
N MET A 1 -11.53 -10.70 -24.49
CA MET A 1 -11.49 -11.28 -23.12
C MET A 1 -11.81 -10.22 -22.07
N ASN A 2 -12.51 -10.58 -20.99
CA ASN A 2 -12.78 -9.67 -19.86
C ASN A 2 -11.76 -9.87 -18.71
N ARG A 3 -11.58 -8.87 -17.84
CA ARG A 3 -10.64 -8.88 -16.72
C ARG A 3 -10.90 -10.02 -15.72
N LYS A 4 -12.17 -10.38 -15.50
CA LYS A 4 -12.55 -11.52 -14.63
C LYS A 4 -12.12 -12.85 -15.24
N GLU A 5 -12.38 -13.04 -16.53
CA GLU A 5 -12.00 -14.25 -17.27
C GLU A 5 -10.48 -14.43 -17.33
N ALA A 6 -9.76 -13.33 -17.59
CA ALA A 6 -8.29 -13.33 -17.55
C ALA A 6 -7.75 -13.73 -16.17
N ARG A 7 -8.36 -13.26 -15.06
CA ARG A 7 -7.98 -13.69 -13.70
C ARG A 7 -8.10 -15.19 -13.51
N THR A 8 -9.20 -15.77 -13.99
CA THR A 8 -9.47 -17.20 -13.86
C THR A 8 -8.46 -18.00 -14.68
N ARG A 9 -8.22 -17.65 -15.95
CA ARG A 9 -7.22 -18.34 -16.78
C ARG A 9 -5.79 -18.22 -16.22
N ILE A 10 -5.40 -17.03 -15.76
CA ILE A 10 -4.11 -16.84 -15.06
C ILE A 10 -4.07 -17.69 -13.78
N ALA A 11 -5.18 -17.91 -13.07
CA ALA A 11 -5.23 -18.82 -11.91
C ALA A 11 -4.94 -20.26 -12.32
N VAL A 12 -5.65 -20.74 -13.34
CA VAL A 12 -5.54 -22.11 -13.85
C VAL A 12 -4.12 -22.39 -14.34
N LEU A 13 -3.57 -21.53 -15.21
CA LEU A 13 -2.24 -21.73 -15.77
C LEU A 13 -1.14 -21.65 -14.68
N MET A 14 -1.23 -20.70 -13.75
CA MET A 14 -0.28 -20.65 -12.64
C MET A 14 -0.40 -21.85 -11.70
N SER A 15 -1.61 -22.39 -11.49
CA SER A 15 -1.81 -23.61 -10.69
C SER A 15 -1.29 -24.88 -11.38
N ALA A 16 -1.22 -24.86 -12.72
CA ALA A 16 -0.60 -25.91 -13.52
C ALA A 16 0.95 -25.82 -13.54
N GLY A 17 1.54 -24.88 -12.77
CA GLY A 17 2.98 -24.67 -12.72
C GLY A 17 3.55 -23.90 -13.92
N THR A 18 2.69 -23.31 -14.76
CA THR A 18 3.14 -22.55 -15.93
C THR A 18 3.82 -21.24 -15.48
N ARG A 19 4.97 -20.95 -16.10
CA ARG A 19 5.79 -19.76 -15.82
C ARG A 19 5.05 -18.46 -16.13
N LYS A 20 5.34 -17.39 -15.37
CA LYS A 20 4.65 -16.10 -15.50
C LYS A 20 4.83 -15.48 -16.88
N ALA A 21 6.01 -15.62 -17.48
CA ALA A 21 6.29 -15.14 -18.84
C ALA A 21 5.47 -15.93 -19.90
N ASP A 22 5.37 -17.25 -19.74
CA ASP A 22 4.63 -18.12 -20.64
C ASP A 22 3.11 -17.85 -20.55
N VAL A 23 2.59 -17.62 -19.33
CA VAL A 23 1.18 -17.21 -19.14
C VAL A 23 0.89 -15.86 -19.79
N LEU A 24 1.83 -14.92 -19.75
CA LEU A 24 1.67 -13.64 -20.44
C LEU A 24 1.65 -13.84 -21.95
N ALA A 25 2.56 -14.65 -22.50
CA ALA A 25 2.62 -14.93 -23.93
C ALA A 25 1.35 -15.63 -24.43
N ASP A 26 0.86 -16.63 -23.71
CA ASP A 26 -0.33 -17.42 -24.06
C ASP A 26 -1.62 -16.58 -24.06
N LEU A 27 -1.73 -15.65 -23.11
CA LEU A 27 -2.90 -14.79 -22.98
C LEU A 27 -2.77 -13.44 -23.71
N SER A 28 -1.59 -13.11 -24.26
CA SER A 28 -1.39 -11.91 -25.06
C SER A 28 -2.17 -12.00 -26.38
N GLY A 29 -2.76 -10.90 -26.82
CA GLY A 29 -3.58 -10.87 -28.04
C GLY A 29 -5.04 -11.32 -27.88
N GLN A 30 -5.45 -11.89 -26.75
CA GLN A 30 -6.85 -12.32 -26.50
C GLN A 30 -7.83 -11.17 -26.17
N GLY A 31 -7.52 -9.94 -26.60
CA GLY A 31 -8.39 -8.76 -26.51
C GLY A 31 -8.28 -7.92 -25.23
N LEU A 32 -7.34 -8.21 -24.32
CA LEU A 32 -6.95 -7.29 -23.24
C LEU A 32 -5.60 -6.65 -23.54
N LYS A 33 -5.43 -5.37 -23.15
CA LYS A 33 -4.13 -4.69 -23.23
C LYS A 33 -3.10 -5.47 -22.42
N GLU A 34 -1.97 -5.80 -23.05
CA GLU A 34 -0.88 -6.57 -22.46
C GLU A 34 -0.40 -5.99 -21.10
N ARG A 35 -0.44 -4.65 -20.94
CA ARG A 35 -0.16 -3.96 -19.66
C ARG A 35 -1.07 -4.39 -18.52
N VAL A 36 -2.36 -4.55 -18.79
CA VAL A 36 -3.35 -4.97 -17.78
C VAL A 36 -3.07 -6.41 -17.38
N LEU A 37 -2.80 -7.27 -18.36
CA LEU A 37 -2.50 -8.68 -18.16
C LEU A 37 -1.21 -8.87 -17.34
N ALA A 38 -0.13 -8.16 -17.72
CA ALA A 38 1.13 -8.15 -16.97
C ALA A 38 0.95 -7.61 -15.54
N GLY A 39 0.12 -6.59 -15.35
CA GLY A 39 -0.22 -6.08 -14.02
C GLY A 39 -0.94 -7.11 -13.14
N LEU A 40 -1.85 -7.88 -13.73
CA LEU A 40 -2.56 -8.97 -13.04
C LEU A 40 -1.61 -10.09 -12.62
N ILE A 41 -0.73 -10.53 -13.51
CA ILE A 41 0.27 -11.57 -13.24
C ILE A 41 1.27 -11.08 -12.18
N ALA A 42 1.82 -9.87 -12.33
CA ALA A 42 2.78 -9.30 -11.38
C ALA A 42 2.16 -9.03 -9.99
N SER A 43 0.85 -8.75 -9.93
CA SER A 43 0.17 -8.47 -8.65
C SER A 43 -0.08 -9.71 -7.79
N ARG A 44 0.13 -10.91 -8.33
CA ARG A 44 0.00 -12.14 -7.55
C ARG A 44 1.23 -12.35 -6.67
N PRO A 45 1.04 -12.39 -5.34
CA PRO A 45 2.12 -12.71 -4.44
C PRO A 45 2.52 -14.18 -4.59
N ASP A 46 3.82 -14.42 -4.72
CA ASP A 46 4.40 -15.76 -4.77
C ASP A 46 4.39 -16.37 -3.35
N PRO A 47 3.77 -17.55 -3.13
CA PRO A 47 3.66 -18.17 -1.81
C PRO A 47 5.02 -18.40 -1.14
N GLU A 48 6.08 -18.69 -1.89
CA GLU A 48 7.44 -18.85 -1.34
C GLU A 48 7.99 -17.54 -0.74
N ARG A 49 7.76 -16.42 -1.44
CA ARG A 49 8.16 -15.10 -0.97
C ARG A 49 7.36 -14.65 0.24
N CYS A 50 6.05 -14.94 0.26
CA CYS A 50 5.22 -14.71 1.44
C CYS A 50 5.75 -15.47 2.66
N ARG A 51 6.17 -16.73 2.49
CA ARG A 51 6.77 -17.54 3.56
C ARG A 51 8.09 -16.92 4.04
N LYS A 52 8.99 -16.57 3.13
CA LYS A 52 10.30 -15.98 3.44
C LYS A 52 10.21 -14.58 4.07
N ASN A 53 9.16 -13.82 3.78
CA ASN A 53 9.00 -12.44 4.23
C ASN A 53 7.89 -12.23 5.28
N LYS A 54 7.38 -13.31 5.88
CA LYS A 54 6.26 -13.28 6.84
C LYS A 54 6.49 -12.34 8.02
N VAL A 55 7.73 -12.25 8.51
CA VAL A 55 8.11 -11.33 9.60
C VAL A 55 7.92 -9.88 9.19
N HIS A 56 8.37 -9.49 7.99
CA HIS A 56 8.22 -8.12 7.51
C HIS A 56 6.76 -7.74 7.30
N VAL A 57 5.93 -8.66 6.82
CA VAL A 57 4.49 -8.42 6.70
C VAL A 57 3.85 -8.25 8.08
N ARG A 58 4.23 -9.06 9.08
CA ARG A 58 3.76 -8.87 10.46
C ARG A 58 4.17 -7.51 11.03
N ILE A 59 5.39 -7.05 10.74
CA ILE A 59 5.84 -5.70 11.15
C ILE A 59 4.96 -4.63 10.49
N LEU A 60 4.64 -4.75 9.20
CA LEU A 60 3.74 -3.79 8.53
C LEU A 60 2.33 -3.80 9.11
N VAL A 61 1.81 -4.97 9.47
CA VAL A 61 0.52 -5.09 10.16
C VAL A 61 0.59 -4.42 11.54
N ALA A 62 1.66 -4.65 12.30
CA ALA A 62 1.87 -4.01 13.61
C ALA A 62 1.94 -2.49 13.49
N ILE A 63 2.65 -1.97 12.49
CA ILE A 63 2.67 -0.53 12.17
C ILE A 63 1.26 -0.01 11.89
N GLY A 64 0.48 -0.72 11.07
CA GLY A 64 -0.91 -0.35 10.79
C GLY A 64 -1.78 -0.31 12.06
N ILE A 65 -1.55 -1.23 12.99
CA ILE A 65 -2.23 -1.25 14.30
C ILE A 65 -1.81 -0.05 15.15
N VAL A 66 -0.53 0.30 15.19
CA VAL A 66 -0.05 1.50 15.89
C VAL A 66 -0.68 2.77 15.29
N GLN A 67 -0.79 2.84 13.96
CA GLN A 67 -1.44 3.97 13.29
C GLN A 67 -2.94 4.04 13.63
N LEU A 68 -3.62 2.90 13.70
CA LEU A 68 -5.01 2.83 14.16
C LEU A 68 -5.13 3.30 15.63
N ALA A 69 -4.23 2.86 16.51
CA ALA A 69 -4.21 3.30 17.91
C ALA A 69 -4.03 4.81 18.02
N ASN A 70 -3.12 5.40 17.23
CA ASN A 70 -2.96 6.86 17.18
C ASN A 70 -4.24 7.57 16.70
N SER A 71 -4.92 7.04 15.67
CA SER A 71 -6.21 7.60 15.23
C SER A 71 -7.26 7.56 16.35
N LEU A 72 -7.33 6.47 17.11
CA LEU A 72 -8.28 6.32 18.23
C LEU A 72 -7.90 7.22 19.42
N MET A 73 -6.62 7.39 19.71
CA MET A 73 -6.16 8.31 20.75
C MET A 73 -6.54 9.75 20.40
N LEU A 74 -6.29 10.16 19.15
CA LEU A 74 -6.75 11.46 18.66
C LEU A 74 -8.28 11.59 18.78
N ALA A 75 -9.05 10.54 18.43
CA ALA A 75 -10.50 10.53 18.61
C ALA A 75 -10.92 10.84 20.05
N TYR A 76 -10.27 10.19 21.00
CA TYR A 76 -10.51 10.37 22.42
C TYR A 76 -10.20 11.80 22.83
N ASP A 77 -9.03 12.34 22.44
CA ASP A 77 -8.65 13.73 22.72
C ASP A 77 -9.68 14.71 22.16
N TYR A 78 -10.17 14.52 20.94
CA TYR A 78 -11.26 15.33 20.35
C TYR A 78 -12.58 15.22 21.11
N ALA A 79 -12.91 14.02 21.61
CA ALA A 79 -14.15 13.79 22.35
C ALA A 79 -14.10 14.39 23.77
N THR A 80 -12.93 14.42 24.41
CA THR A 80 -12.75 14.93 25.77
C THR A 80 -12.37 16.40 25.84
N ALA A 81 -11.72 16.95 24.80
CA ALA A 81 -11.41 18.37 24.71
C ALA A 81 -12.64 19.14 24.22
N ALA A 82 -13.62 19.35 25.11
CA ALA A 82 -14.83 20.11 24.83
C ALA A 82 -14.61 21.60 24.47
N ASP A 83 -13.37 22.12 24.55
CA ASP A 83 -13.09 23.55 24.30
C ASP A 83 -11.72 23.85 23.66
N GLY A 84 -10.93 22.83 23.27
CA GLY A 84 -9.48 23.01 23.07
C GLY A 84 -8.94 23.04 21.65
N ILE A 85 -9.66 22.53 20.64
CA ILE A 85 -9.03 22.20 19.34
C ILE A 85 -9.25 23.29 18.27
N GLY A 86 -9.79 24.44 18.65
CA GLY A 86 -10.00 25.57 17.71
C GLY A 86 -11.02 25.26 16.60
N VAL A 87 -11.78 24.19 16.77
CA VAL A 87 -12.82 23.71 15.87
C VAL A 87 -14.16 24.09 16.51
N SER A 88 -14.42 25.40 16.60
CA SER A 88 -15.61 25.93 17.25
C SER A 88 -16.85 25.77 16.37
N GLY A 89 -17.89 25.12 16.88
CA GLY A 89 -19.21 25.00 16.25
C GLY A 89 -19.50 23.64 15.60
N ALA A 90 -20.77 23.39 15.30
CA ALA A 90 -21.28 22.09 14.81
C ALA A 90 -20.62 21.61 13.50
N LEU A 91 -20.25 22.55 12.61
CA LEU A 91 -19.54 22.22 11.36
C LEU A 91 -18.13 21.70 11.61
N GLY A 92 -17.45 22.27 12.60
CA GLY A 92 -16.12 21.86 12.96
C GLY A 92 -16.10 20.45 13.57
N ALA A 93 -16.96 20.21 14.56
CA ALA A 93 -17.09 18.89 15.18
C ALA A 93 -17.46 17.82 14.14
N GLY A 94 -18.38 18.13 13.21
CA GLY A 94 -18.73 17.25 12.09
C GLY A 94 -17.54 16.92 11.18
N LEU A 95 -16.71 17.91 10.84
CA LEU A 95 -15.52 17.70 10.00
C LEU A 95 -14.46 16.85 10.73
N ALA A 96 -14.24 17.09 12.02
CA ALA A 96 -13.29 16.31 12.82
C ALA A 96 -13.72 14.83 12.91
N VAL A 97 -15.00 14.56 13.17
CA VAL A 97 -15.57 13.21 13.20
C VAL A 97 -15.47 12.53 11.83
N LEU A 98 -15.74 13.26 10.74
CA LEU A 98 -15.59 12.73 9.38
C LEU A 98 -14.14 12.35 9.09
N LEU A 99 -13.19 13.25 9.33
CA LEU A 99 -11.77 13.01 9.12
C LEU A 99 -11.27 11.85 9.96
N LEU A 100 -11.70 11.77 11.22
CA LEU A 100 -11.40 10.66 12.10
C LEU A 100 -11.89 9.33 11.52
N THR A 101 -13.17 9.26 11.16
CA THR A 101 -13.80 8.06 10.58
C THR A 101 -13.03 7.60 9.34
N LEU A 102 -12.65 8.54 8.47
CA LEU A 102 -11.84 8.26 7.29
C LEU A 102 -10.47 7.70 7.65
N THR A 103 -9.78 8.25 8.66
CA THR A 103 -8.45 7.74 9.06
C THR A 103 -8.52 6.36 9.69
N VAL A 104 -9.52 6.06 10.51
CA VAL A 104 -9.75 4.73 11.08
C VAL A 104 -10.02 3.71 9.99
N MET A 105 -10.92 4.03 9.07
CA MET A 105 -11.29 3.15 7.96
C MET A 105 -10.10 2.88 7.03
N LEU A 106 -9.29 3.91 6.78
CA LEU A 106 -8.06 3.81 6.00
C LEU A 106 -7.00 2.93 6.69
N SER A 107 -6.79 3.08 8.00
CA SER A 107 -5.86 2.25 8.77
C SER A 107 -6.24 0.77 8.72
N LEU A 108 -7.53 0.45 8.88
CA LEU A 108 -8.04 -0.92 8.72
C LEU A 108 -7.82 -1.46 7.31
N LEU A 109 -8.03 -0.64 6.27
CA LEU A 109 -7.77 -1.02 4.89
C LEU A 109 -6.30 -1.35 4.64
N PHE A 110 -5.37 -0.61 5.25
CA PHE A 110 -3.94 -0.91 5.16
C PHE A 110 -3.55 -2.19 5.91
N ILE A 111 -4.04 -2.38 7.14
CA ILE A 111 -3.83 -3.62 7.90
C ILE A 111 -4.27 -4.82 7.07
N TRP A 112 -5.49 -4.78 6.54
CA TRP A 112 -6.02 -5.83 5.69
C TRP A 112 -5.22 -6.00 4.40
N GLY A 113 -4.83 -4.90 3.75
CA GLY A 113 -4.04 -4.90 2.53
C GLY A 113 -2.66 -5.53 2.71
N PHE A 114 -1.98 -5.26 3.82
CA PHE A 114 -0.70 -5.89 4.17
C PHE A 114 -0.89 -7.35 4.54
N ALA A 115 -1.90 -7.68 5.36
CA ALA A 115 -2.20 -9.05 5.77
C ALA A 115 -2.58 -9.96 4.59
N THR A 116 -3.26 -9.42 3.57
CA THR A 116 -3.63 -10.14 2.35
C THR A 116 -2.61 -10.04 1.22
N HIS A 117 -1.41 -9.50 1.50
CA HIS A 117 -0.32 -9.36 0.54
C HIS A 117 -0.73 -8.64 -0.76
N ARG A 118 -1.50 -7.56 -0.67
CA ARG A 118 -1.94 -6.80 -1.85
C ARG A 118 -0.95 -5.69 -2.19
N VAL A 119 -0.31 -5.76 -3.37
CA VAL A 119 0.64 -4.73 -3.85
C VAL A 119 0.05 -3.31 -3.82
N GLY A 120 -1.25 -3.17 -4.12
CA GLY A 120 -1.93 -1.88 -4.12
C GLY A 120 -1.97 -1.20 -2.75
N ALA A 121 -1.95 -1.97 -1.65
CA ALA A 121 -1.92 -1.40 -0.30
C ALA A 121 -0.58 -0.72 -0.01
N TYR A 122 0.54 -1.34 -0.42
CA TYR A 122 1.88 -0.73 -0.33
C TYR A 122 1.95 0.56 -1.13
N HIS A 123 1.45 0.52 -2.38
CA HIS A 123 1.45 1.69 -3.25
C HIS A 123 0.59 2.83 -2.72
N ALA A 124 -0.63 2.54 -2.28
CA ALA A 124 -1.51 3.53 -1.68
C ALA A 124 -0.90 4.13 -0.40
N PHE A 125 -0.28 3.31 0.44
CA PHE A 125 0.39 3.78 1.65
C PHE A 125 1.52 4.77 1.32
N ILE A 126 2.41 4.38 0.41
CA ILE A 126 3.53 5.22 -0.03
C ILE A 126 3.02 6.54 -0.61
N LEU A 127 2.01 6.49 -1.49
CA LEU A 127 1.45 7.69 -2.11
C LEU A 127 0.83 8.64 -1.08
N LEU A 128 0.07 8.12 -0.12
CA LEU A 128 -0.54 8.95 0.93
C LEU A 128 0.53 9.56 1.84
N ALA A 129 1.55 8.80 2.21
CA ALA A 129 2.65 9.33 3.02
C ALA A 129 3.43 10.43 2.27
N LEU A 130 3.68 10.26 0.98
CA LEU A 130 4.30 11.29 0.14
C LEU A 130 3.42 12.53 -0.02
N LEU A 131 2.10 12.36 -0.10
CA LEU A 131 1.16 13.48 -0.17
C LEU A 131 1.14 14.30 1.13
N GLN A 132 1.43 13.67 2.27
CA GLN A 132 1.49 14.32 3.57
C GLN A 132 2.82 15.03 3.84
N LEU A 133 3.91 14.62 3.18
CA LEU A 133 5.26 15.17 3.41
C LEU A 133 5.35 16.71 3.29
N PRO A 134 4.78 17.39 2.28
CA PRO A 134 4.88 18.85 2.18
C PRO A 134 4.33 19.56 3.41
N ARG A 135 3.25 19.02 4.00
CA ARG A 135 2.65 19.57 5.22
C ARG A 135 3.57 19.36 6.42
N THR A 136 4.18 18.19 6.56
CA THR A 136 5.14 17.89 7.63
C THR A 136 6.39 18.76 7.52
N VAL A 137 6.89 18.99 6.30
CA VAL A 137 8.03 19.88 6.05
C VAL A 137 7.66 21.34 6.37
N ALA A 138 6.46 21.80 5.99
CA ALA A 138 6.00 23.14 6.34
C ALA A 138 5.85 23.35 7.86
N ALA A 139 5.59 22.28 8.63
CA ALA A 139 5.52 22.35 10.09
C ALA A 139 6.89 22.58 10.75
N LEU A 140 8.00 22.18 10.11
CA LEU A 140 9.36 22.46 10.60
C LEU A 140 9.63 23.95 10.78
N GLY A 141 9.07 24.80 9.91
CA GLY A 141 9.23 26.25 10.01
C GLY A 141 8.45 26.90 11.16
N ARG A 142 7.49 26.18 11.77
CA ARG A 142 6.64 26.71 12.86
C ARG A 142 7.03 26.13 14.21
N ASP A 143 7.14 24.81 14.29
CA ASP A 143 7.53 24.09 15.49
C ASP A 143 8.49 22.95 15.12
N PRO A 144 9.80 23.24 15.05
CA PRO A 144 10.80 22.24 14.69
C PRO A 144 10.86 21.07 15.67
N SER A 145 10.57 21.32 16.96
CA SER A 145 10.78 20.38 18.05
C SER A 145 9.86 19.16 17.94
N SER A 146 8.62 19.37 17.53
CA SER A 146 7.63 18.32 17.29
C SER A 146 7.65 17.80 15.84
N ALA A 147 7.95 18.66 14.87
CA ALA A 147 7.92 18.30 13.45
C ALA A 147 9.10 17.43 13.01
N LEU A 148 10.31 17.63 13.57
CA LEU A 148 11.50 16.85 13.22
C LEU A 148 11.33 15.34 13.50
N PRO A 149 10.95 14.91 14.72
CA PRO A 149 10.72 13.49 15.00
C PRO A 149 9.66 12.87 14.08
N SER A 150 8.56 13.58 13.83
CA SER A 150 7.49 13.12 12.94
C SER A 150 7.97 12.91 11.51
N LEU A 151 8.80 13.84 10.99
CA LEU A 151 9.39 13.71 9.66
C LEU A 151 10.33 12.50 9.57
N VAL A 152 11.20 12.30 10.55
CA VAL A 152 12.11 11.15 10.59
C VAL A 152 11.34 9.84 10.59
N VAL A 153 10.32 9.71 11.45
CA VAL A 153 9.44 8.54 11.48
C VAL A 153 8.77 8.32 10.12
N THR A 154 8.25 9.36 9.49
CA THR A 154 7.59 9.28 8.18
C THR A 154 8.55 8.77 7.10
N VAL A 155 9.77 9.31 7.03
CA VAL A 155 10.78 8.90 6.04
C VAL A 155 11.21 7.45 6.25
N LEU A 156 11.50 7.06 7.50
CA LEU A 156 11.86 5.68 7.84
C LEU A 156 10.74 4.71 7.46
N LEU A 157 9.49 5.09 7.74
CA LEU A 157 8.34 4.24 7.47
C LEU A 157 8.11 4.06 5.97
N VAL A 158 8.16 5.14 5.18
CA VAL A 158 8.06 5.07 3.71
C VAL A 158 9.19 4.21 3.14
N GLY A 159 10.43 4.42 3.60
CA GLY A 159 11.58 3.63 3.18
C GLY A 159 11.41 2.14 3.49
N TYR A 160 10.91 1.81 4.68
CA TYR A 160 10.68 0.44 5.08
C TYR A 160 9.56 -0.24 4.29
N VAL A 161 8.42 0.43 4.09
CA VAL A 161 7.32 -0.08 3.26
C VAL A 161 7.78 -0.31 1.82
N TRP A 162 8.59 0.61 1.28
CA TRP A 162 9.21 0.48 -0.04
C TRP A 162 10.14 -0.73 -0.12
N PHE A 163 10.99 -0.93 0.89
CA PHE A 163 11.87 -2.09 0.99
C PHE A 163 11.10 -3.41 0.99
N VAL A 164 10.06 -3.52 1.82
CA VAL A 164 9.23 -4.74 1.88
C VAL A 164 8.48 -4.97 0.56
N ARG A 165 7.97 -3.89 -0.06
CA ARG A 165 7.32 -3.96 -1.37
C ARG A 165 8.27 -4.52 -2.43
N ASN A 166 9.50 -4.03 -2.53
CA ASN A 166 10.46 -4.49 -3.54
C ASN A 166 10.85 -5.96 -3.36
N ARG A 167 10.87 -6.44 -2.11
CA ARG A 167 11.15 -7.84 -1.80
C ARG A 167 9.99 -8.77 -2.16
N MET A 168 8.76 -8.33 -1.88
CA MET A 168 7.53 -9.09 -2.17
C MET A 168 7.16 -9.06 -3.66
N PHE A 169 7.40 -7.94 -4.34
CA PHE A 169 6.99 -7.68 -5.72
C PHE A 169 8.16 -7.08 -6.53
N PRO A 170 9.18 -7.88 -6.89
CA PRO A 170 10.31 -7.40 -7.69
C PRO A 170 9.94 -7.15 -9.16
N ASP A 171 8.84 -7.76 -9.63
CA ASP A 171 8.30 -7.69 -11.00
C ASP A 171 7.80 -6.28 -11.37
N TYR A 172 8.02 -5.33 -10.48
CA TYR A 172 7.32 -4.09 -10.34
C TYR A 172 8.41 -3.03 -10.15
N GLY A 173 8.55 -2.10 -11.09
CA GLY A 173 9.56 -1.05 -11.04
C GLY A 173 9.21 -0.03 -9.97
N TRP A 174 8.55 1.07 -10.36
CA TRP A 174 8.09 2.10 -9.43
C TRP A 174 6.64 1.85 -8.96
N PHE A 175 5.69 1.97 -9.89
CA PHE A 175 4.26 1.65 -9.67
C PHE A 175 3.69 0.75 -10.78
N THR A 176 4.50 0.41 -11.78
CA THR A 176 4.12 -0.38 -12.95
C THR A 176 4.95 -1.66 -13.06
N PRO A 177 4.42 -2.70 -13.74
CA PRO A 177 5.21 -3.89 -14.04
C PRO A 177 6.48 -3.52 -14.80
N ARG A 178 7.61 -4.09 -14.39
CA ARG A 178 8.92 -3.80 -14.95
C ARG A 178 8.98 -4.26 -16.40
N LYS A 179 9.50 -3.41 -17.28
CA LYS A 179 9.83 -3.75 -18.66
C LYS A 179 11.34 -3.80 -18.83
N VAL A 180 11.83 -4.84 -19.50
CA VAL A 180 13.23 -4.97 -19.92
C VAL A 180 13.21 -5.25 -21.42
N ALA A 181 13.93 -4.44 -22.21
CA ALA A 181 13.97 -4.55 -23.68
C ALA A 181 12.58 -4.62 -24.35
N GLY A 182 11.63 -3.80 -23.89
CA GLY A 182 10.28 -3.72 -24.46
C GLY A 182 9.30 -4.80 -24.03
N ARG A 183 9.77 -5.89 -23.40
CA ARG A 183 8.93 -6.98 -22.86
C ARG A 183 8.78 -6.87 -21.35
N TYR A 184 7.67 -7.37 -20.81
CA TYR A 184 7.50 -7.45 -19.35
C TYR A 184 8.43 -8.54 -18.79
N ALA A 185 9.28 -8.14 -17.86
CA ALA A 185 10.22 -9.06 -17.22
C ALA A 185 9.68 -9.44 -15.84
N PHE A 186 9.40 -10.73 -15.68
CA PHE A 186 9.09 -11.32 -14.38
C PHE A 186 10.35 -12.00 -13.87
N VAL A 187 10.69 -11.80 -12.60
CA VAL A 187 11.82 -12.50 -11.98
C VAL A 187 11.39 -13.94 -11.75
N GLU A 188 11.67 -14.80 -12.72
CA GLU A 188 11.55 -16.25 -12.58
C GLU A 188 12.79 -16.78 -11.85
N HIS A 189 12.57 -17.62 -10.85
CA HIS A 189 13.62 -18.51 -10.38
C HIS A 189 13.23 -19.94 -10.71
N ALA A 190 14.24 -20.62 -11.27
CA ALA A 190 14.35 -22.06 -11.42
C ALA A 190 14.25 -22.77 -10.07
#